data_AF-A0A529KX37-F1
#
_entry.id   AF-A0A529KX37-F1
#
_cell.length_a   1.000
_cell.length_b   1.000
_cell.length_c   1.000
_cell.angle_alpha   90.00
_cell.angle_beta   90.00
_cell.angle_gamma   90.00
#
_symmetry.space_group_name_H-M   'P 1'
#
loop_
_entity.id
_entity.type
_entity.pdbx_description
1 polymer ?
#
loop_
_entity_poly.entity_id
_entity_poly.type
_entity_poly.pdbx_seq_one_letter_code
_entity_poly.pdbx_strand_id
1 'polypeptide(L)'
;QIGRVFAPDLGIVSDAGAALKMLLDVATEWRMAGKLRDWSGWAKECQQRKKTMKRKTHFEQVPLKPQRVYEEMNKAFARDTTYVTTIGLSQIAGAQFLHVYKPRNWIN
;
A
#
# COMPACT_ATOMS: atom_id res chain seq x y z
N GLN A 1 -18.59 -10.62 5.49
CA GLN A 1 -18.76 -12.09 5.48
C GLN A 1 -17.39 -12.74 5.60
N ILE A 2 -17.22 -13.66 6.55
CA ILE A 2 -15.98 -14.41 6.76
C ILE A 2 -16.15 -15.81 6.14
N GLY A 3 -15.12 -16.35 5.49
CA GLY A 3 -15.16 -17.69 4.89
C GLY A 3 -15.80 -17.77 3.49
N ARG A 4 -16.10 -16.64 2.83
CA ARG A 4 -16.77 -16.66 1.51
C ARG A 4 -15.92 -17.21 0.37
N VAL A 5 -14.62 -16.90 0.37
CA VAL A 5 -13.68 -17.29 -0.70
C VAL A 5 -12.71 -18.35 -0.20
N PHE A 6 -12.13 -18.14 0.99
CA PHE A 6 -11.27 -19.09 1.67
C PHE A 6 -11.62 -19.11 3.17
N ALA A 7 -11.48 -20.28 3.81
CA ALA A 7 -11.70 -20.45 5.25
C ALA A 7 -10.47 -19.93 6.03
N PRO A 8 -10.64 -18.99 6.98
CA PRO A 8 -9.52 -18.52 7.80
C PRO A 8 -9.28 -19.43 9.01
N ASP A 9 -8.04 -19.51 9.47
CA ASP A 9 -7.71 -20.14 10.76
C ASP A 9 -8.35 -19.38 11.95
N LEU A 10 -8.51 -18.05 11.81
CA LEU A 10 -9.16 -17.19 12.79
C LEU A 10 -10.10 -16.19 12.10
N GLY A 11 -11.37 -16.21 12.48
CA GLY A 11 -12.39 -15.26 12.04
C GLY A 11 -12.91 -14.39 13.19
N ILE A 12 -12.71 -13.08 13.11
CA ILE A 12 -13.21 -12.12 14.11
C ILE A 12 -14.26 -11.22 13.46
N VAL A 13 -15.45 -11.17 14.04
CA VAL A 13 -16.51 -10.23 13.64
C VAL A 13 -16.41 -8.99 14.52
N SER A 14 -15.96 -7.87 13.96
CA SER A 14 -15.84 -6.59 14.66
C SER A 14 -15.72 -5.44 13.65
N ASP A 15 -15.98 -4.20 14.11
CA ASP A 15 -15.47 -3.02 13.42
C ASP A 15 -13.94 -3.00 13.45
N ALA A 16 -13.31 -2.60 12.34
CA ALA A 16 -11.86 -2.62 12.22
C ALA A 16 -11.17 -1.64 13.18
N GLY A 17 -11.76 -0.47 13.42
CA GLY A 17 -11.22 0.53 14.36
C GLY A 17 -11.28 0.02 15.80
N ALA A 18 -12.42 -0.53 16.20
CA ALA A 18 -12.60 -1.15 17.52
C ALA A 18 -11.64 -2.33 17.75
N ALA A 19 -11.50 -3.22 16.76
CA ALA A 19 -10.56 -4.33 16.82
C ALA A 19 -9.10 -3.86 16.92
N LEU A 20 -8.69 -2.89 16.10
CA LEU A 20 -7.34 -2.34 16.12
C LEU A 20 -6.98 -1.69 17.46
N LYS A 21 -7.94 -1.01 18.10
CA LYS A 21 -7.72 -0.43 19.43
C LYS A 21 -7.32 -1.51 20.44
N MET A 22 -8.10 -2.59 20.53
CA MET A 22 -7.79 -3.70 21.46
C MET A 22 -6.48 -4.41 21.10
N LEU A 23 -6.19 -4.61 19.81
CA LEU A 23 -4.93 -5.20 19.37
C LEU A 23 -3.72 -4.34 19.75
N LEU A 24 -3.85 -3.01 19.66
CA LEU A 24 -2.79 -2.08 20.06
C LEU A 24 -2.57 -2.06 21.57
N ASP A 25 -3.64 -2.15 22.37
CA ASP A 25 -3.56 -2.21 23.83
C ASP A 25 -2.72 -3.45 24.25
N VAL A 26 -3.10 -4.63 23.76
CA VAL A 26 -2.38 -5.89 24.04
C VAL A 26 -0.95 -5.87 23.50
N ALA A 27 -0.74 -5.38 22.28
CA ALA A 27 0.60 -5.30 21.70
C ALA A 27 1.53 -4.37 22.51
N THR A 28 0.98 -3.30 23.10
CA THR A 28 1.72 -2.36 23.95
C THR A 28 2.13 -3.02 25.26
N GLU A 29 1.22 -3.74 25.92
CA GLU A 29 1.53 -4.53 27.11
C GLU A 29 2.63 -5.56 26.83
N TRP A 30 2.53 -6.28 25.72
CA TRP A 30 3.54 -7.26 25.32
C TRP A 30 4.89 -6.63 25.03
N ARG A 31 4.91 -5.42 24.47
CA ARG A 31 6.15 -4.66 24.26
C ARG A 31 6.81 -4.32 25.60
N MET A 32 6.05 -3.79 26.56
CA MET A 32 6.57 -3.46 27.89
C MET A 32 7.10 -4.69 28.62
N ALA A 33 6.43 -5.84 28.44
CA ALA A 33 6.83 -7.11 29.02
C ALA A 33 7.96 -7.84 28.24
N GLY A 34 8.50 -7.27 27.16
CA GLY A 34 9.56 -7.89 26.36
C GLY A 34 9.14 -9.16 25.61
N LYS A 35 7.84 -9.36 25.37
CA LYS A 35 7.28 -10.57 24.74
C LYS A 35 7.24 -10.52 23.21
N LEU A 36 7.42 -9.33 22.62
CA LEU A 36 7.37 -9.17 21.17
C LEU A 36 8.62 -9.76 20.51
N ARG A 37 8.39 -10.62 19.52
CA ARG A 37 9.44 -11.15 18.64
C ARG A 37 10.04 -10.03 17.79
N ASP A 38 11.36 -10.09 17.56
CA ASP A 38 12.01 -9.23 16.58
C ASP A 38 11.75 -9.72 15.14
N TRP A 39 11.28 -8.80 14.30
CA TRP A 39 11.01 -8.99 12.88
C TRP A 39 11.92 -8.14 11.98
N SER A 40 12.97 -7.53 12.53
CA SER A 40 13.86 -6.60 11.82
C SER A 40 14.51 -7.22 10.58
N GLY A 41 14.90 -8.50 10.63
CA GLY A 41 15.44 -9.25 9.48
C GLY A 41 14.44 -9.34 8.33
N TRP A 42 13.22 -9.80 8.63
CA TRP A 42 12.14 -9.88 7.65
C TRP A 42 11.78 -8.51 7.05
N ALA A 43 11.70 -7.47 7.89
CA ALA A 43 11.41 -6.11 7.45
C ALA A 43 12.46 -5.60 6.45
N LYS A 44 13.75 -5.87 6.70
CA LYS A 44 14.86 -5.52 5.79
C LYS A 44 14.74 -6.23 4.45
N GLU A 45 14.41 -7.52 4.42
CA GLU A 45 14.19 -8.25 3.16
C GLU A 45 13.04 -7.65 2.34
N CYS A 46 11.93 -7.32 2.98
CA CYS A 46 10.80 -6.65 2.34
C CYS A 46 11.18 -5.27 1.78
N GLN A 47 11.96 -4.48 2.53
CA GLN A 47 12.47 -3.20 2.05
C GLN A 47 13.39 -3.35 0.85
N GLN A 48 14.26 -4.36 0.86
CA GLN A 48 15.16 -4.65 -0.26
C GLN A 48 14.36 -4.96 -1.53
N ARG A 49 13.37 -5.86 -1.46
CA ARG A 49 12.46 -6.16 -2.59
C ARG A 49 11.74 -4.92 -3.08
N LYS A 50 11.22 -4.10 -2.15
CA LYS A 50 10.55 -2.83 -2.48
C LYS A 50 11.48 -1.86 -3.21
N LYS A 51 12.79 -1.87 -2.93
CA LYS A 51 13.79 -0.99 -3.55
C LYS A 51 14.21 -1.49 -4.94
N THR A 52 14.40 -2.80 -5.13
CA THR A 52 15.03 -3.35 -6.34
C THR A 52 14.05 -3.80 -7.41
N MET A 53 12.88 -4.32 -7.04
CA MET A 53 11.91 -4.88 -7.99
C MET A 53 11.01 -3.79 -8.59
N LYS A 54 11.62 -2.76 -9.18
CA LYS A 54 10.92 -1.63 -9.80
C LYS A 54 10.62 -1.88 -11.27
N ARG A 55 9.58 -1.21 -11.77
CA ARG A 55 9.28 -1.10 -13.20
C ARG A 55 9.81 0.24 -13.69
N LYS A 56 10.43 0.27 -14.88
CA LYS A 56 10.95 1.51 -15.49
C LYS A 56 9.80 2.46 -15.83
N THR A 57 9.96 3.73 -15.49
CA THR A 57 9.01 4.81 -15.81
C THR A 57 9.62 5.90 -16.69
N HIS A 58 10.93 6.11 -16.62
CA HIS A 58 11.62 7.12 -17.39
C HIS A 58 11.87 6.66 -18.83
N PHE A 59 11.08 7.18 -19.76
CA PHE A 59 11.14 6.91 -21.19
C PHE A 59 11.19 8.24 -21.95
N GLU A 60 12.03 8.32 -22.99
CA GLU A 60 12.24 9.51 -23.83
C GLU A 60 11.64 9.36 -25.25
N GLN A 61 11.04 8.20 -25.54
CA GLN A 61 10.47 7.91 -26.85
C GLN A 61 9.35 8.87 -27.22
N VAL A 62 9.26 9.14 -28.53
CA VAL A 62 8.15 9.83 -29.18
C VAL A 62 7.52 8.85 -30.20
N PRO A 63 6.22 8.50 -30.09
CA PRO A 63 5.25 9.00 -29.12
C PRO A 63 5.49 8.52 -27.68
N LEU A 64 5.00 9.32 -26.72
CA LEU A 64 5.24 9.14 -25.29
C LEU A 64 4.74 7.79 -24.78
N LYS A 65 5.58 7.08 -24.02
CA LYS A 65 5.15 5.89 -23.28
C LYS A 65 4.34 6.27 -22.02
N PRO A 66 3.21 5.61 -21.74
CA PRO A 66 2.29 6.03 -20.67
C PRO A 66 2.92 6.01 -19.27
N GLN A 67 3.91 5.16 -19.01
CA GLN A 67 4.63 5.09 -17.74
C GLN A 67 5.30 6.43 -17.38
N ARG A 68 5.74 7.19 -18.40
CA ARG A 68 6.38 8.48 -18.22
C ARG A 68 5.40 9.52 -17.65
N VAL A 69 4.11 9.43 -18.00
CA VAL A 69 3.08 10.33 -17.48
C VAL A 69 2.99 10.24 -15.96
N TYR A 70 2.90 9.03 -15.40
CA TYR A 70 2.77 8.84 -13.96
C TYR A 70 4.03 9.23 -13.18
N GLU A 71 5.22 9.10 -13.80
CA GLU A 71 6.45 9.65 -13.22
C GLU A 71 6.38 11.16 -13.08
N GLU A 72 5.97 11.87 -14.13
CA GLU A 72 5.88 13.33 -14.08
C GLU A 72 4.75 13.79 -13.14
N MET A 73 3.63 13.06 -13.07
CA MET A 73 2.57 13.33 -12.09
C MET A 73 3.08 13.25 -10.65
N ASN A 74 3.88 12.24 -10.31
CA ASN A 74 4.47 12.13 -8.96
C ASN A 74 5.44 13.29 -8.62
N LYS A 75 6.06 13.92 -9.63
CA LYS A 75 6.94 15.08 -9.43
C LYS A 75 6.16 16.39 -9.36
N ALA A 76 5.12 16.52 -10.19
CA ALA A 76 4.37 17.76 -10.38
C ALA A 76 3.34 17.99 -9.25
N PHE A 77 2.73 16.92 -8.75
CA PHE A 77 1.62 17.04 -7.81
C PHE A 77 2.07 16.94 -6.35
N ALA A 78 1.37 17.71 -5.50
CA ALA A 78 1.63 17.73 -4.07
C ALA A 78 1.27 16.39 -3.41
N ARG A 79 1.85 16.15 -2.23
CA ARG A 79 1.69 14.89 -1.47
C ARG A 79 0.22 14.58 -1.08
N ASP A 80 -0.63 15.60 -0.98
CA ASP A 80 -2.04 15.51 -0.59
C ASP A 80 -3.00 15.40 -1.78
N THR A 81 -2.48 15.23 -2.98
CA THR A 81 -3.27 15.05 -4.21
C THR A 81 -4.24 13.87 -4.09
N THR A 82 -5.45 14.07 -4.61
CA THR A 82 -6.48 13.05 -4.75
C THR A 82 -6.58 12.64 -6.22
N TYR A 83 -6.33 11.37 -6.51
CA TYR A 83 -6.49 10.80 -7.84
C TYR A 83 -7.86 10.15 -7.98
N VAL A 84 -8.54 10.42 -9.10
CA VAL A 84 -9.82 9.83 -9.46
C VAL A 84 -9.65 9.08 -10.78
N THR A 85 -10.08 7.82 -10.83
CA THR A 85 -10.00 6.98 -12.02
C THR A 85 -11.12 5.94 -12.02
N THR A 86 -11.17 5.06 -13.02
CA THR A 86 -12.28 4.12 -13.20
C THR A 86 -11.80 2.72 -13.57
N ILE A 87 -11.34 2.51 -14.81
CA ILE A 87 -10.93 1.20 -15.30
C ILE A 87 -9.97 1.32 -16.49
N GLY A 88 -9.31 0.21 -16.84
CA GLY A 88 -8.51 0.05 -18.05
C GLY A 88 -7.01 0.12 -17.80
N LEU A 89 -6.24 0.07 -18.89
CA LEU A 89 -4.78 0.10 -18.82
C LEU A 89 -4.24 1.36 -18.14
N SER A 90 -4.94 2.49 -18.27
CA SER A 90 -4.63 3.74 -17.58
C SER A 90 -4.76 3.60 -16.07
N GLN A 91 -5.89 3.07 -15.59
CA GLN A 91 -6.13 2.82 -14.16
C GLN A 91 -5.14 1.81 -13.59
N ILE A 92 -4.89 0.71 -14.31
CA ILE A 92 -3.94 -0.34 -13.92
C ILE A 92 -2.52 0.22 -13.79
N ALA A 93 -2.10 1.08 -14.72
CA ALA A 93 -0.80 1.74 -14.65
C ALA A 93 -0.76 2.80 -13.54
N GLY A 94 -1.81 3.62 -13.40
CA GLY A 94 -1.93 4.61 -12.33
C GLY A 94 -1.79 3.97 -10.94
N ALA A 95 -2.50 2.87 -10.69
CA ALA A 95 -2.42 2.15 -9.41
C ALA A 95 -1.03 1.55 -9.12
N GLN A 96 -0.25 1.23 -10.16
CA GLN A 96 1.09 0.67 -10.01
C GLN A 96 2.18 1.73 -9.85
N PHE A 97 1.98 2.94 -10.39
CA PHE A 97 3.03 3.96 -10.50
C PHE A 97 2.79 5.20 -9.63
N LEU A 98 1.54 5.60 -9.39
CA LEU A 98 1.25 6.78 -8.57
C LEU A 98 1.48 6.49 -7.08
N HIS A 99 1.74 7.55 -6.32
CA HIS A 99 1.91 7.47 -4.86
C HIS A 99 0.81 8.23 -4.15
N VAL A 100 0.20 7.56 -3.16
CA VAL A 100 -0.89 8.10 -2.34
C VAL A 100 -0.49 8.00 -0.87
N TYR A 101 -0.80 9.05 -0.10
CA TYR A 101 -0.30 9.20 1.26
C TYR A 101 -1.40 9.35 2.32
N LYS A 102 -2.68 9.36 1.92
CA LYS A 102 -3.84 9.42 2.82
C LYS A 102 -4.97 8.49 2.35
N PRO A 103 -5.79 7.95 3.26
CA PRO A 103 -7.04 7.31 2.89
C PRO A 103 -7.91 8.25 2.06
N ARG A 104 -8.69 7.71 1.12
CA ARG A 104 -9.60 8.46 0.23
C ARG A 104 -8.92 9.41 -0.78
N ASN A 105 -7.60 9.44 -0.86
CA ASN A 105 -6.88 10.12 -1.94
C ASN A 105 -6.73 9.27 -3.22
N TRP A 106 -7.32 8.07 -3.22
CA TRP A 106 -7.49 7.23 -4.40
C TRP A 106 -8.98 6.88 -4.50
N ILE A 107 -9.67 7.48 -5.46
CA ILE A 107 -11.09 7.25 -5.72
C ILE A 107 -11.20 6.44 -7.01
N ASN A 108 -11.66 5.20 -6.91
CA ASN A 108 -11.64 4.21 -7.97
C ASN A 108 -12.74 3.18 -7.78
#